data_AF-A0A9P1IUV9-F1
#
_entry.id   AF-A0A9P1IUV9-F1
#
_cell.length_a   1.000
_cell.length_b   1.000
_cell.length_c   1.000
_cell.angle_alpha   90.00
_cell.angle_beta   90.00
_cell.angle_gamma   90.00
#
_symmetry.space_group_name_H-M   'P 1'
#
loop_
_entity.id
_entity.type
_entity.pdbx_description
1 polymer ?
#
loop_
_entity_poly.entity_id
_entity_poly.type
_entity_poly.pdbx_seq_one_letter_code
_entity_poly.pdbx_strand_id
1 'polypeptide(L)'
;MISKTSLFLLLALFSVSKADKKCEICLEVVESIQETNYLESMANLSTNQIRTFINQQVKSKCHGLPECKSIARTLIVNAEQLDFDVSFTPKVLCAFARLCSS
;
A
#
# COMPACT_ATOMS: atom_id res chain seq x y z
N MET A 1 48.93 -0.64 -8.55
CA MET A 1 48.18 0.23 -7.62
C MET A 1 46.72 0.19 -8.01
N ILE A 2 45.90 -0.59 -7.28
CA ILE A 2 44.46 -0.72 -7.56
C ILE A 2 43.77 0.51 -6.97
N SER A 3 43.10 1.28 -7.82
CA SER A 3 42.47 2.55 -7.46
C SER A 3 41.32 2.31 -6.47
N LYS A 4 41.49 2.76 -5.22
CA LYS A 4 40.50 2.67 -4.14
C LYS A 4 39.18 3.41 -4.44
N THR A 5 39.14 4.22 -5.49
CA THR A 5 37.96 4.98 -5.91
C THR A 5 36.90 4.15 -6.63
N SER A 6 37.25 2.96 -7.15
CA SER A 6 36.30 2.16 -7.93
C SER A 6 35.34 1.32 -7.09
N LEU A 7 35.63 1.12 -5.80
CA LEU A 7 34.79 0.32 -4.91
C LEU A 7 33.57 1.11 -4.40
N PHE A 8 33.70 2.43 -4.26
CA PHE A 8 32.62 3.30 -3.75
C PHE A 8 31.46 3.50 -4.73
N LEU A 9 31.69 3.39 -6.04
CA LEU A 9 30.62 3.54 -7.03
C LEU A 9 29.70 2.31 -7.12
N LEU A 10 30.20 1.11 -6.76
CA LEU A 10 29.40 -0.14 -6.78
C LEU A 10 28.49 -0.30 -5.56
N LEU A 11 28.77 0.41 -4.46
CA LEU A 11 27.94 0.42 -3.24
C LEU A 11 26.76 1.40 -3.29
N ALA A 12 26.74 2.33 -4.25
CA ALA A 12 25.66 3.31 -4.41
C ALA A 12 24.39 2.76 -5.09
N LEU A 13 24.45 1.54 -5.66
CA LEU A 13 23.30 0.89 -6.30
C LEU A 13 22.47 0.02 -5.34
N PHE A 14 22.90 -0.15 -4.09
CA PHE A 14 22.15 -0.90 -3.07
C PHE A 14 21.42 0.00 -2.08
N SER A 15 21.36 1.31 -2.34
CA SER A 15 20.41 2.21 -1.69
C SER A 15 19.00 2.03 -2.29
N VAL A 16 18.58 0.79 -2.56
CA VAL A 16 17.16 0.47 -2.43
C VAL A 16 16.90 0.68 -0.95
N SER A 17 16.41 1.87 -0.60
CA SER A 17 15.83 2.11 0.71
C SER A 17 14.93 0.89 0.93
N LYS A 18 15.08 0.18 2.04
CA LYS A 18 14.03 -0.72 2.49
C LYS A 18 12.81 0.18 2.71
N ALA A 19 12.09 0.51 1.64
CA ALA A 19 10.74 1.01 1.74
C ALA A 19 10.04 -0.02 2.62
N ASP A 20 9.40 0.45 3.69
CA ASP A 20 8.66 -0.43 4.58
C ASP A 20 7.77 -1.29 3.69
N LYS A 21 7.97 -2.62 3.71
CA LYS A 21 7.29 -3.53 2.78
C LYS A 21 5.78 -3.39 2.90
N LYS A 22 5.29 -2.97 4.08
CA LYS A 22 3.88 -2.63 4.31
C LYS A 22 3.44 -1.38 3.54
N CYS A 23 4.31 -0.39 3.42
CA CYS A 23 4.07 0.83 2.66
C CYS A 23 3.96 0.51 1.17
N GLU A 24 4.92 -0.25 0.62
CA GLU A 24 4.92 -0.67 -0.78
C GLU A 24 3.62 -1.41 -1.14
N ILE A 25 3.27 -2.45 -0.38
CA ILE A 25 2.05 -3.23 -0.60
C ILE A 25 0.80 -2.35 -0.42
N CYS A 26 0.80 -1.44 0.55
CA CYS A 26 -0.33 -0.53 0.73
C CYS A 26 -0.53 0.37 -0.50
N LEU A 27 0.55 0.96 -1.01
CA LEU A 27 0.51 1.83 -2.18
C LEU A 27 -0.04 1.08 -3.39
N GLU A 28 0.51 -0.10 -3.70
CA GLU A 28 0.04 -0.92 -4.82
C GLU A 28 -1.44 -1.31 -4.69
N VAL A 29 -1.89 -1.62 -3.48
CA VAL A 29 -3.28 -1.98 -3.22
C VAL A 29 -4.19 -0.77 -3.42
N VAL A 30 -3.84 0.38 -2.84
CA VAL A 30 -4.67 1.59 -2.93
C VAL A 30 -4.71 2.14 -4.36
N GLU A 31 -3.59 2.09 -5.09
CA GLU A 31 -3.54 2.41 -6.53
C GLU A 31 -4.47 1.50 -7.33
N SER A 32 -4.40 0.17 -7.13
CA SER A 32 -5.28 -0.81 -7.79
C SER A 32 -6.77 -0.58 -7.48
N ILE A 33 -7.08 -0.16 -6.25
CA ILE A 33 -8.46 0.22 -5.84
C ILE A 33 -8.91 1.50 -6.59
N GLN A 34 -8.04 2.47 -6.77
CA GLN A 34 -8.35 3.71 -7.49
C GLN A 34 -8.55 3.47 -8.99
N GLU A 35 -7.69 2.67 -9.61
CA GLU A 35 -7.77 2.32 -11.05
C GLU A 35 -9.06 1.57 -11.42
N THR A 36 -9.68 0.88 -10.46
CA THR A 36 -10.90 0.08 -10.69
C THR A 36 -12.20 0.90 -10.60
N ASN A 37 -12.13 2.23 -10.51
CA ASN A 37 -13.26 3.12 -10.17
C ASN A 37 -14.03 2.65 -8.93
N TYR A 38 -13.37 1.87 -8.07
CA TYR A 38 -14.01 1.25 -6.93
C TYR A 38 -14.49 2.31 -5.95
N LEU A 39 -13.72 3.39 -5.78
CA LEU A 39 -14.05 4.53 -4.91
C LEU A 39 -15.39 5.18 -5.27
N GLU A 40 -15.70 5.34 -6.55
CA GLU A 40 -16.99 5.87 -7.01
C GLU A 40 -18.15 4.91 -6.70
N SER A 41 -17.86 3.62 -6.59
CA SER A 41 -18.85 2.58 -6.28
C SER A 41 -19.01 2.34 -4.77
N MET A 42 -18.02 2.69 -3.93
CA MET A 42 -18.01 2.38 -2.49
C MET A 42 -19.19 2.97 -1.74
N ALA A 43 -19.72 4.13 -2.17
CA ALA A 43 -20.91 4.75 -1.59
C ALA A 43 -22.15 3.82 -1.64
N ASN A 44 -22.19 2.87 -2.58
CA ASN A 44 -23.30 1.94 -2.76
C ASN A 44 -22.97 0.49 -2.33
N LEU A 45 -21.76 0.24 -1.83
CA LEU A 45 -21.32 -1.09 -1.42
C LEU A 45 -21.60 -1.33 0.05
N SER A 46 -22.13 -2.52 0.36
CA SER A 46 -22.23 -2.97 1.75
C SER A 46 -20.84 -3.18 2.36
N THR A 47 -20.74 -3.09 3.69
CA THR A 47 -19.52 -3.37 4.46
C THR A 47 -18.87 -4.70 4.09
N ASN A 48 -19.67 -5.73 3.79
CA ASN A 48 -19.17 -7.04 3.37
C ASN A 48 -18.55 -7.02 1.96
N GLN A 49 -19.10 -6.23 1.03
CA GLN A 49 -18.53 -6.07 -0.31
C GLN A 49 -17.20 -5.30 -0.24
N ILE A 50 -17.14 -4.25 0.60
CA ILE A 50 -15.90 -3.49 0.90
C ILE A 50 -14.81 -4.43 1.41
N ARG A 51 -15.14 -5.20 2.45
CA ARG A 51 -14.23 -6.19 3.02
C ARG A 51 -13.75 -7.21 2.02
N THR A 52 -14.67 -7.76 1.21
CA THR A 52 -14.33 -8.81 0.24
C THR A 52 -13.37 -8.29 -0.81
N PHE A 53 -13.65 -7.11 -1.35
CA PHE A 53 -12.82 -6.48 -2.37
C PHE A 53 -11.42 -6.13 -1.86
N ILE A 54 -11.31 -5.45 -0.72
CA ILE A 54 -10.01 -5.10 -0.14
C ILE A 54 -9.18 -6.36 0.13
N ASN A 55 -9.80 -7.43 0.66
CA ASN A 55 -9.09 -8.70 0.84
C ASN A 55 -8.60 -9.31 -0.47
N GLN A 56 -9.37 -9.22 -1.56
CA GLN A 56 -8.94 -9.70 -2.88
C GLN A 56 -7.75 -8.88 -3.41
N GLN A 57 -7.83 -7.55 -3.32
CA GLN A 57 -6.76 -6.65 -3.76
C GLN A 57 -5.47 -6.92 -2.97
N VAL A 58 -5.54 -6.94 -1.64
CA VAL A 58 -4.38 -7.24 -0.79
C VAL A 58 -3.83 -8.63 -1.08
N LYS A 59 -4.68 -9.66 -1.22
CA LYS A 59 -4.21 -11.01 -1.53
C LYS A 59 -3.46 -11.08 -2.87
N SER A 60 -3.91 -10.33 -3.87
CA SER A 60 -3.29 -10.30 -5.19
C SER A 60 -1.91 -9.64 -5.20
N LYS A 61 -1.69 -8.60 -4.40
CA LYS A 61 -0.44 -7.82 -4.35
C LYS A 61 0.55 -8.27 -3.29
N CYS A 62 0.04 -8.83 -2.20
CA CYS A 62 0.84 -9.11 -1.02
C CYS A 62 1.55 -10.49 -1.06
N HIS A 63 1.27 -11.32 -2.08
CA HIS A 63 2.01 -12.57 -2.38
C HIS A 63 2.25 -13.50 -1.17
N GLY A 64 1.33 -13.54 -0.20
CA GLY A 64 1.40 -14.43 0.96
C GLY A 64 2.35 -14.00 2.09
N LEU A 65 2.78 -12.74 2.10
CA LEU A 65 3.60 -12.20 3.17
C LEU A 65 2.89 -12.23 4.54
N PRO A 66 3.64 -12.39 5.65
CA PRO A 66 3.04 -12.42 6.99
C PRO A 66 2.20 -11.16 7.31
N GLU A 67 2.60 -10.02 6.75
CA GLU A 67 1.97 -8.73 7.01
C GLU A 67 0.63 -8.54 6.28
N CYS A 68 0.30 -9.36 5.27
CA CYS A 68 -0.90 -9.18 4.44
C CYS A 68 -2.19 -9.09 5.24
N LYS A 69 -2.32 -9.94 6.27
CA LYS A 69 -3.50 -9.97 7.13
C LYS A 69 -3.63 -8.67 7.92
N SER A 70 -2.51 -8.12 8.38
CA SER A 70 -2.48 -6.85 9.11
C SER A 70 -2.82 -5.69 8.18
N ILE A 71 -2.25 -5.68 6.97
CA ILE A 71 -2.51 -4.65 5.95
C ILE A 71 -3.99 -4.65 5.56
N ALA A 72 -4.56 -5.82 5.21
CA ALA A 72 -5.96 -5.93 4.86
C ALA A 72 -6.89 -5.45 5.99
N ARG A 73 -6.66 -5.90 7.22
CA ARG A 73 -7.45 -5.45 8.38
C ARG A 73 -7.37 -3.94 8.55
N THR A 74 -6.18 -3.36 8.41
CA THR A 74 -5.98 -1.92 8.56
C THR A 74 -6.72 -1.17 7.47
N LEU A 75 -6.57 -1.55 6.21
CA LEU A 75 -7.27 -0.91 5.09
C LEU A 75 -8.80 -1.01 5.21
N ILE A 76 -9.34 -2.16 5.67
CA ILE A 76 -10.78 -2.33 5.90
C ILE A 76 -11.28 -1.38 6.98
N VAL A 77 -10.60 -1.31 8.13
CA VAL A 77 -11.01 -0.43 9.23
C VAL A 77 -10.96 1.04 8.78
N ASN A 78 -9.94 1.42 8.02
CA ASN A 78 -9.84 2.78 7.49
C ASN A 78 -10.92 3.03 6.42
N ALA A 79 -11.22 2.09 5.54
CA ALA A 79 -12.30 2.22 4.56
C ALA A 79 -13.70 2.28 5.21
N GLU A 80 -13.91 1.63 6.35
CA GLU A 80 -15.16 1.72 7.11
C GLU A 80 -15.28 3.06 7.88
N GLN A 81 -14.16 3.74 8.16
CA GLN A 81 -14.10 5.01 8.90
C GLN A 81 -13.96 6.25 8.01
N LEU A 82 -13.40 6.08 6.83
CA LEU A 82 -13.22 7.14 5.85
C LEU A 82 -14.52 7.29 5.08
N ASP A 83 -15.19 8.41 5.30
CA ASP A 83 -16.18 8.89 4.35
C ASP A 83 -15.40 9.21 3.06
N PHE A 84 -15.63 8.44 1.99
CA PHE A 84 -14.84 8.50 0.74
C PHE A 84 -15.05 9.78 -0.08
N ASP A 85 -15.68 10.81 0.51
CA ASP A 85 -15.95 12.12 -0.09
C ASP A 85 -14.68 13.01 -0.21
N VAL A 86 -13.51 12.47 0.12
CA VAL A 86 -12.23 13.18 0.06
C VAL A 86 -11.29 12.44 -0.89
N SER A 87 -10.83 13.14 -1.94
CA SER A 87 -9.84 12.64 -2.90
C SER A 87 -8.48 12.45 -2.21
N PHE A 88 -8.27 11.29 -1.60
CA PHE A 88 -6.97 10.97 -1.01
C PHE A 88 -6.04 10.36 -2.04
N THR A 89 -4.77 10.77 -2.02
CA THR A 89 -3.73 10.05 -2.77
C THR A 89 -3.37 8.74 -2.06
N PRO A 90 -2.89 7.72 -2.79
CA PRO A 90 -2.45 6.46 -2.18
C PRO A 90 -1.49 6.65 -1.01
N LYS A 91 -0.54 7.59 -1.15
CA LYS A 91 0.40 7.94 -0.10
C LYS A 91 -0.27 8.46 1.16
N VAL A 92 -1.27 9.33 1.04
CA VAL A 92 -2.00 9.89 2.20
C VAL A 92 -2.81 8.81 2.90
N LEU A 93 -3.49 7.94 2.15
CA LEU A 93 -4.23 6.81 2.75
C LEU A 93 -3.30 5.84 3.48
N CYS A 94 -2.17 5.49 2.87
CA CYS A 94 -1.22 4.58 3.48
C CYS A 94 -0.49 5.18 4.70
N ALA A 95 -0.26 6.49 4.71
CA ALA A 95 0.23 7.20 5.89
C ALA A 95 -0.83 7.27 7.01
N PHE A 96 -2.10 7.54 6.66
CA PHE A 96 -3.22 7.54 7.61
C PHE A 96 -3.41 6.15 8.25
N ALA A 97 -3.31 5.10 7.44
CA ALA A 97 -3.29 3.71 7.87
C ALA A 97 -2.04 3.32 8.69
N ARG A 98 -1.06 4.22 8.87
CA ARG A 98 0.23 3.96 9.52
C ARG A 98 1.02 2.79 8.89
N LEU A 99 0.82 2.59 7.58
CA LEU A 99 1.53 1.60 6.77
C LEU A 99 2.71 2.24 6.03
N CYS A 100 2.65 3.56 5.80
CA CYS A 100 3.77 4.37 5.33
C CYS A 100 4.21 5.38 6.41
N SER A 101 5.51 5.70 6.43
CA SER A 101 5.99 6.91 7.10
C SER A 101 5.51 8.15 6.34
N SER A 102 5.29 9.26 7.07
CA SER A 102 4.78 10.54 6.55
C SER A 102 5.72 11.15 5.51
#